data_AF-A0A1S3DIX3-F1
#
_entry.id   AF-A0A1S3DIX3-F1
#
_cell.length_a   1.000
_cell.length_b   1.000
_cell.length_c   1.000
_cell.angle_alpha   90.00
_cell.angle_beta   90.00
_cell.angle_gamma   90.00
#
_symmetry.space_group_name_H-M   'P 1'
#
loop_
_entity.id
_entity.type
_entity.pdbx_description
1 polymer ?
#
loop_
_entity_poly.entity_id
_entity_poly.type
_entity_poly.pdbx_seq_one_letter_code
_entity_poly.pdbx_strand_id
1 'polypeptide(L)'
;LELGTYETLKLLHKYPFILPMEQVDKGAIRFVLSGANIMCPGLTSPGAIITPVDKGTIVSIMAEGKQHALAIGLTTLSTDDIVRVNKGIGVENFHYLNDGLWNMKNIK
;
A
#
# COMPACT_ATOMS: atom_id res chain seq x y z
N LEU A 1 18.75 -18.87 -14.26
CA LEU A 1 17.64 -18.07 -13.71
C LEU A 1 17.44 -16.89 -14.65
N GLU A 2 16.44 -16.93 -15.53
CA GLU A 2 16.03 -15.70 -16.23
C GLU A 2 15.43 -14.78 -15.16
N LEU A 3 16.23 -13.84 -14.67
CA LEU A 3 15.74 -12.72 -13.87
C LEU A 3 15.01 -11.79 -14.83
N GLY A 4 13.77 -12.16 -15.18
CA GLY A 4 12.85 -11.21 -15.80
C GLY A 4 12.75 -9.99 -14.89
N THR A 5 12.82 -8.80 -15.46
CA THR A 5 12.54 -7.55 -14.74
C THR A 5 11.07 -7.54 -14.36
N TYR A 6 10.76 -7.98 -13.13
CA TYR A 6 9.40 -7.89 -12.60
C TYR A 6 9.21 -6.51 -11.98
N GLU A 7 8.18 -5.82 -12.43
CA GLU A 7 7.67 -4.63 -11.76
C GLU A 7 7.29 -5.01 -10.31
N THR A 8 7.63 -4.13 -9.37
CA THR A 8 7.46 -4.30 -7.92
C THR A 8 6.04 -4.71 -7.48
N LEU A 9 4.98 -4.07 -7.97
CA LEU A 9 3.60 -4.48 -7.65
C LEU A 9 3.24 -5.82 -8.29
N LYS A 10 3.67 -6.09 -9.53
CA LYS A 10 3.46 -7.40 -10.17
C LYS A 10 4.16 -8.53 -9.41
N LEU A 11 5.36 -8.28 -8.89
CA LEU A 11 6.08 -9.23 -8.04
C LEU A 11 5.33 -9.46 -6.72
N LEU A 12 4.89 -8.37 -6.08
CA LEU A 12 4.11 -8.44 -4.84
C LEU A 12 2.79 -9.19 -5.04
N HIS A 13 2.11 -9.01 -6.17
CA HIS A 13 0.89 -9.77 -6.48
C HIS A 13 1.14 -11.28 -6.59
N LYS A 14 2.34 -11.69 -7.02
CA LYS A 14 2.75 -13.10 -7.10
C LYS A 14 3.18 -13.66 -5.73
N TYR A 15 3.79 -12.81 -4.90
CA TYR A 15 4.30 -13.18 -3.58
C TYR A 15 3.83 -12.17 -2.51
N PRO A 16 2.53 -12.17 -2.15
CA PRO A 16 1.97 -11.13 -1.28
C PRO A 16 2.54 -11.14 0.14
N PHE A 17 3.14 -12.25 0.56
CA PHE A 17 3.74 -12.44 1.88
C PHE A 17 5.06 -11.69 2.11
N ILE A 18 5.65 -11.08 1.07
CA ILE A 18 6.95 -10.41 1.19
C ILE A 18 6.88 -9.05 1.90
N LEU A 19 5.67 -8.46 1.98
CA LEU A 19 5.42 -7.22 2.71
C LEU A 19 4.25 -7.42 3.67
N PRO A 20 4.28 -6.81 4.88
CA PRO A 20 3.08 -6.67 5.70
C PRO A 20 2.01 -5.87 4.94
N MET A 21 0.73 -6.11 5.28
CA MET A 21 -0.39 -5.48 4.59
C MET A 21 -1.18 -4.55 5.49
N GLU A 22 -1.53 -3.38 4.95
CA GLU A 22 -2.51 -2.47 5.50
C GLU A 22 -3.71 -2.43 4.54
N GLN A 23 -4.93 -2.53 5.05
CA GLN A 23 -6.13 -2.43 4.23
C GLN A 23 -6.83 -1.09 4.46
N VAL A 24 -7.14 -0.39 3.37
CA VAL A 24 -8.02 0.76 3.39
C VAL A 24 -9.46 0.37 3.02
N ASP A 25 -10.42 1.19 3.40
CA ASP A 25 -11.81 1.02 2.97
C ASP A 25 -12.03 1.28 1.46
N LYS A 26 -13.23 0.97 1.00
CA LYS A 26 -13.65 1.17 -0.40
C LYS A 26 -13.58 2.63 -0.86
N GLY A 27 -13.79 3.59 0.05
CA GLY A 27 -13.80 5.03 -0.26
C GLY A 27 -12.42 5.57 -0.61
N ALA A 28 -11.36 4.98 -0.04
CA ALA A 28 -9.98 5.37 -0.29
C ALA A 28 -9.44 4.90 -1.66
N ILE A 29 -10.00 3.83 -2.25
CA ILE A 29 -9.47 3.16 -3.45
C ILE A 29 -9.12 4.15 -4.58
N ARG A 30 -10.07 5.02 -4.95
CA ARG A 30 -9.87 5.96 -6.07
C ARG A 30 -8.72 6.94 -5.82
N PHE A 31 -8.50 7.31 -4.56
CA PHE A 31 -7.47 8.28 -4.19
C PHE A 31 -6.09 7.61 -4.19
N VAL A 32 -5.99 6.39 -3.67
CA VAL A 32 -4.75 5.60 -3.70
C VAL A 32 -4.32 5.35 -5.15
N LEU A 33 -5.25 4.98 -6.04
CA LEU A 33 -5.01 4.80 -7.47
C LEU A 33 -4.72 6.12 -8.23
N SER A 34 -4.83 7.26 -7.55
CA SER A 34 -4.44 8.57 -8.08
C SER A 34 -3.12 9.07 -7.44
N GLY A 35 -2.41 8.22 -6.69
CA GLY A 35 -1.15 8.56 -6.04
C GLY A 35 -1.27 9.30 -4.71
N ALA A 36 -2.47 9.39 -4.12
CA ALA A 36 -2.63 10.03 -2.83
C ALA A 36 -1.98 9.20 -1.70
N ASN A 37 -1.47 9.90 -0.69
CA ASN A 37 -1.04 9.30 0.57
C ASN A 37 -2.23 8.71 1.34
N ILE A 38 -1.96 7.72 2.19
CA ILE A 38 -2.96 7.10 3.03
C ILE A 38 -2.97 7.86 4.36
N MET A 39 -4.11 8.49 4.64
CA MET A 39 -4.33 9.24 5.87
C MET A 39 -4.70 8.29 7.01
N CYS A 40 -4.31 8.61 8.24
CA CYS A 40 -4.62 7.76 9.41
C CYS A 40 -6.11 7.38 9.52
N PRO A 41 -7.09 8.30 9.30
CA PRO A 41 -8.50 7.93 9.33
C PRO A 41 -8.92 6.87 8.29
N GLY A 42 -8.18 6.77 7.18
CA GLY A 42 -8.42 5.74 6.16
C GLY A 42 -7.90 4.36 6.54
N LEU A 43 -7.05 4.28 7.57
CA LEU A 43 -6.53 3.02 8.15
C LEU A 43 -7.28 2.62 9.43
N THR A 44 -8.08 3.52 10.00
CA THR A 44 -8.86 3.25 11.22
C THR A 44 -10.37 3.23 10.95
N SER A 45 -10.79 3.17 9.69
CA SER A 45 -12.20 3.09 9.32
C SER A 45 -12.76 1.67 9.50
N PRO A 46 -14.09 1.47 9.53
CA PRO A 46 -14.67 0.14 9.79
C PRO A 46 -14.27 -0.95 8.78
N GLY A 47 -13.90 -0.58 7.55
CA GLY A 47 -13.43 -1.50 6.51
C GLY A 47 -11.91 -1.67 6.47
N ALA A 48 -11.18 -0.97 7.33
CA ALA A 48 -9.73 -1.03 7.38
C ALA A 48 -9.23 -2.21 8.23
N ILE A 49 -8.06 -2.71 7.90
CA ILE A 49 -7.36 -3.77 8.63
C ILE A 49 -5.92 -3.30 8.80
N ILE A 50 -5.46 -3.28 10.05
CA ILE A 50 -4.12 -2.84 10.41
C ILE A 50 -3.26 -4.03 10.81
N THR A 51 -2.06 -4.13 10.24
CA THR A 51 -1.04 -5.10 10.68
C THR A 51 -0.02 -4.39 11.57
N PRO A 52 0.31 -4.90 12.77
CA PRO A 52 1.28 -4.23 13.64
C PRO A 52 2.66 -4.07 12.96
N VAL A 53 3.09 -2.82 12.74
CA VAL A 53 4.41 -2.50 12.19
C VAL A 53 4.98 -1.19 12.77
N ASP A 54 6.30 -1.11 12.79
CA ASP A 54 7.04 0.09 13.20
C ASP A 54 7.00 1.18 12.12
N LYS A 55 7.19 2.43 12.54
CA LYS A 55 7.42 3.56 11.62
C LYS A 55 8.60 3.27 10.69
N GLY A 56 8.46 3.62 9.41
CA GLY A 56 9.50 3.40 8.40
C GLY A 56 9.50 1.99 7.83
N THR A 57 8.48 1.19 8.11
CA THR A 57 8.24 -0.11 7.47
C THR A 57 7.60 0.06 6.11
N ILE A 58 8.12 -0.64 5.10
CA ILE A 58 7.49 -0.75 3.78
C ILE A 58 6.30 -1.70 3.88
N VAL A 59 5.13 -1.25 3.43
CA VAL A 59 3.88 -1.98 3.51
C VAL A 59 3.21 -2.08 2.15
N SER A 60 2.41 -3.14 1.98
CA SER A 60 1.46 -3.26 0.89
C SER A 60 0.12 -2.62 1.27
N ILE A 61 -0.49 -1.88 0.35
CA ILE A 61 -1.80 -1.25 0.55
C ILE A 61 -2.86 -2.06 -0.17
N MET A 62 -3.65 -2.77 0.61
CA MET A 62 -4.81 -3.56 0.17
C MET A 62 -6.08 -2.70 0.23
N ALA A 63 -7.16 -3.19 -0.38
CA ALA A 63 -8.47 -2.58 -0.23
C ALA A 63 -9.55 -3.60 0.06
N GLU A 64 -10.54 -3.19 0.84
CA GLU A 64 -11.69 -4.01 1.20
C GLU A 64 -12.34 -4.64 -0.05
N GLY A 65 -12.39 -5.97 -0.09
CA GLY A 65 -12.96 -6.74 -1.19
C GLY A 65 -12.08 -6.85 -2.44
N LYS A 66 -10.79 -6.52 -2.36
CA LYS A 66 -9.80 -6.71 -3.43
C LYS A 66 -8.74 -7.75 -3.01
N GLN A 67 -8.31 -8.56 -3.98
CA GLN A 67 -7.34 -9.63 -3.76
C GLN A 67 -5.89 -9.18 -3.89
N HIS A 68 -5.65 -8.07 -4.59
CA HIS A 68 -4.32 -7.59 -4.93
C HIS A 68 -4.05 -6.22 -4.31
N ALA A 69 -2.79 -5.97 -3.97
CA ALA A 69 -2.34 -4.68 -3.48
C ALA A 69 -2.56 -3.60 -4.55
N LEU A 70 -3.10 -2.47 -4.11
CA LEU A 70 -3.30 -1.27 -4.93
C LEU A 70 -2.06 -0.39 -4.97
N ALA A 71 -1.26 -0.42 -3.92
CA ALA A 71 -0.05 0.37 -3.80
C ALA A 71 0.99 -0.27 -2.86
N ILE A 72 2.20 0.26 -2.91
CA ILE A 72 3.29 0.06 -1.96
C ILE A 72 3.58 1.42 -1.33
N GLY A 73 3.76 1.43 -0.01
CA GLY A 73 4.02 2.66 0.73
C GLY A 73 4.95 2.47 1.91
N LEU A 74 5.32 3.59 2.52
CA LEU A 74 6.17 3.66 3.71
C LEU A 74 5.38 4.26 4.87
N THR A 75 5.35 3.55 6.00
CA THR A 75 4.68 4.06 7.21
C THR A 75 5.40 5.30 7.74
N THR A 76 4.66 6.38 7.93
CA THR A 76 5.16 7.66 8.49
C THR A 76 5.04 7.70 10.01
N LEU A 77 4.24 6.79 10.57
CA LEU A 77 3.96 6.56 11.98
C LEU A 77 3.93 5.04 12.24
N SER A 78 4.14 4.60 13.48
CA SER A 78 3.83 3.21 13.83
C SER A 78 2.33 2.97 13.72
N THR A 79 1.89 1.72 13.53
CA THR A 79 0.45 1.42 13.48
C THR A 79 -0.28 1.74 14.77
N ASP A 80 0.40 1.60 15.91
CA ASP A 80 -0.12 2.01 17.21
C ASP A 80 -0.37 3.52 17.26
N ASP A 81 0.56 4.32 16.71
CA ASP A 81 0.41 5.77 16.62
C ASP A 81 -0.65 6.17 15.59
N ILE A 82 -0.78 5.44 14.47
CA ILE A 82 -1.85 5.66 13.47
C ILE A 82 -3.22 5.54 14.13
N VAL A 83 -3.44 4.47 14.90
CA VAL A 83 -4.69 4.23 15.63
C VAL A 83 -4.90 5.28 16.73
N ARG A 84 -3.86 5.57 17.51
CA ARG A 84 -3.97 6.47 18.68
C ARG A 84 -4.16 7.94 18.29
N VAL A 85 -3.40 8.43 17.32
CA VAL A 85 -3.41 9.85 16.89
C VAL A 85 -4.54 10.11 15.91
N ASN A 86 -4.79 9.16 15.01
CA ASN A 86 -5.84 9.20 13.99
C ASN A 86 -5.91 10.53 13.19
N LYS A 87 -4.74 11.10 12.90
CA LYS A 87 -4.61 12.36 12.16
C LYS A 87 -3.29 12.40 11.40
N GLY A 88 -3.32 13.02 10.22
CA GLY A 88 -2.14 13.16 9.35
C GLY A 88 -1.98 11.99 8.39
N ILE A 89 -0.82 11.96 7.73
CA ILE A 89 -0.43 10.87 6.84
C ILE A 89 0.03 9.71 7.72
N GLY A 90 -0.54 8.52 7.50
CA GLY A 90 -0.12 7.27 8.15
C GLY A 90 0.82 6.45 7.27
N VAL A 91 0.58 6.45 5.94
CA VAL A 91 1.47 5.82 4.96
C VAL A 91 1.67 6.76 3.76
N GLU A 92 2.92 7.01 3.41
CA GLU A 92 3.31 7.70 2.19
C GLU A 92 3.25 6.72 1.00
N ASN A 93 2.60 7.12 -0.09
CA ASN A 93 2.41 6.27 -1.26
C ASN A 93 3.59 6.43 -2.23
N PHE A 94 4.27 5.32 -2.55
CA PHE A 94 5.46 5.34 -3.41
C PHE A 94 5.18 4.82 -4.81
N HIS A 95 4.36 3.79 -4.91
CA HIS A 95 4.08 3.12 -6.16
C HIS A 95 2.68 2.52 -6.13
N TYR A 96 1.88 2.75 -7.17
CA TYR A 96 0.49 2.32 -7.22
C TYR A 96 0.08 1.77 -8.59
N LEU A 97 -1.00 1.00 -8.61
CA LEU A 97 -1.51 0.41 -9.85
C LEU A 97 -1.84 1.50 -10.88
N ASN A 98 -1.45 1.27 -12.13
CA ASN A 98 -1.61 2.18 -13.26
C ASN A 98 -0.79 3.47 -13.19
N ASP A 99 0.19 3.59 -12.30
CA ASP A 99 1.18 4.66 -12.39
C ASP A 99 2.20 4.44 -13.53
N GLY A 100 3.21 5.31 -13.60
CA GLY A 100 4.25 5.22 -14.63
C GLY A 100 5.09 3.94 -14.56
N LEU A 101 5.40 3.45 -13.35
CA LEU A 101 6.21 2.23 -13.16
C LEU A 101 5.39 0.99 -13.49
N TRP A 102 4.10 0.96 -13.12
CA TRP A 102 3.19 -0.15 -13.47
C TRP A 102 3.07 -0.35 -14.98
N ASN A 103 2.93 0.78 -15.70
CA ASN A 103 2.78 0.83 -17.15
C ASN A 103 4.12 0.80 -17.90
N MET A 104 5.24 0.77 -17.19
CA MET A 104 6.56 0.73 -17.80
C MET A 104 6.71 -0.55 -18.61
N LYS A 105 7.18 -0.40 -19.86
CA LYS A 105 7.52 -1.54 -20.71
C LYS A 105 8.81 -2.13 -20.21
N ASN A 106 8.91 -3.46 -20.23
CA ASN A 106 10.17 -4.14 -19.95
C ASN A 106 11.24 -3.63 -20.92
N ILE A 107 12.31 -3.09 -20.35
CA ILE A 107 13.51 -2.76 -21.10
C ILE A 107 14.22 -4.10 -21.33
N LYS A 108 14.38 -4.47 -22.60
CA LYS A 108 15.14 -5.66 -23.03
C LYS A 108 16.62 -5.35 -23.09
#